data_AF-A0A3D2EY99-F1
#
_entry.id   AF-A0A3D2EY99-F1
#
_cell.length_a   1.000
_cell.length_b   1.000
_cell.length_c   1.000
_cell.angle_alpha   90.00
_cell.angle_beta   90.00
_cell.angle_gamma   90.00
#
_symmetry.space_group_name_H-M   'P 1'
#
loop_
_entity.id
_entity.type
_entity.pdbx_description
1 polymer ?
#
loop_
_entity_poly.entity_id
_entity_poly.type
_entity_poly.pdbx_seq_one_letter_code
_entity_poly.pdbx_strand_id
1 'polypeptide(L)'
;GDRIYECLTCGYHPHSLRFCVKCWEGVHNLTYCFQCTLGTNNCFGCVAVHRGEYCILNKKYSKEEYEDLVPKIIEHMKKTGEWGEFFPASISPHAYNETSALEYFPLTKEEVISRGLKWQDNLPTTTGEETVSWNDIPYDIDQVTESICDEVLACERTGKNYRITKQELVFYKQMRLPIPRIHYYERHLDKKGLRNPRKLWKRSCDKCEAEIMTAYSPDKPEIVYCEPCYHKEVYG
;
A
#
# COMPACT_ATOMS: atom_id res chain seq x y z
N GLY A 1 -11.76 3.41 -26.24
CA GLY A 1 -11.79 3.57 -24.78
C GLY A 1 -11.34 2.26 -24.17
N ASP A 2 -10.36 2.31 -23.28
CA ASP A 2 -9.80 1.11 -22.69
C ASP A 2 -10.85 0.43 -21.80
N ARG A 3 -11.11 -0.85 -22.05
CA ARG A 3 -12.05 -1.66 -21.25
C ARG A 3 -11.26 -2.33 -20.14
N ILE A 4 -11.26 -1.72 -18.96
CA ILE A 4 -10.51 -2.21 -17.80
C ILE A 4 -11.50 -2.29 -16.63
N TYR A 5 -11.65 -3.47 -16.04
CA TYR A 5 -12.60 -3.71 -14.96
C TYR A 5 -11.94 -4.49 -13.82
N GLU A 6 -12.09 -4.01 -12.58
CA GLU A 6 -11.54 -4.66 -11.38
C GLU A 6 -10.08 -5.08 -11.59
N CYS A 7 -9.20 -4.12 -11.85
CA CYS A 7 -7.78 -4.38 -12.11
C CYS A 7 -6.90 -3.57 -11.15
N LEU A 8 -5.83 -4.20 -10.67
CA LEU A 8 -4.89 -3.59 -9.73
C LEU A 8 -3.52 -3.43 -10.40
N THR A 9 -3.00 -2.21 -10.46
CA THR A 9 -1.65 -1.91 -10.99
C THR A 9 -1.42 -2.44 -12.42
N CYS A 10 -2.35 -2.18 -13.34
CA CYS A 10 -2.20 -2.53 -14.75
C CYS A 10 -1.96 -1.26 -15.60
N GLY A 11 -1.12 -1.33 -16.64
CA GLY A 11 -0.74 -0.13 -17.39
C GLY A 11 0.04 -0.35 -18.69
N TYR A 12 0.44 0.76 -19.32
CA TYR A 12 1.10 0.84 -20.64
C TYR A 12 0.30 0.19 -21.78
N HIS A 13 -0.68 0.93 -22.31
CA HIS A 13 -1.55 0.50 -23.42
C HIS A 13 -2.34 -0.81 -23.19
N PRO A 14 -3.01 -1.00 -22.03
CA PRO A 14 -3.83 -2.18 -21.79
C PRO A 14 -5.17 -2.10 -22.55
N HIS A 15 -5.67 -3.24 -23.04
CA HIS A 15 -6.99 -3.29 -23.68
C HIS A 15 -7.81 -4.53 -23.29
N SER A 16 -9.03 -4.36 -22.80
CA SER A 16 -9.94 -5.47 -22.44
C SER A 16 -9.37 -6.38 -21.34
N LEU A 17 -9.07 -5.79 -20.18
CA LEU A 17 -8.61 -6.48 -18.98
C LEU A 17 -9.75 -6.59 -17.95
N ARG A 18 -9.84 -7.74 -17.29
CA ARG A 18 -10.81 -7.99 -16.21
C ARG A 18 -10.17 -8.82 -15.10
N PHE A 19 -10.34 -8.42 -13.85
CA PHE A 19 -9.84 -9.17 -12.68
C PHE A 19 -8.33 -9.43 -12.74
N CYS A 20 -7.55 -8.45 -13.20
CA CYS A 20 -6.11 -8.60 -13.43
C CYS A 20 -5.28 -7.83 -12.41
N VAL A 21 -4.11 -8.37 -12.06
CA VAL A 21 -3.17 -7.75 -11.11
C VAL A 21 -1.79 -7.65 -11.76
N LYS A 22 -1.15 -6.48 -11.71
CA LYS A 22 0.22 -6.28 -12.18
C LYS A 22 0.43 -6.67 -13.65
N CYS A 23 -0.55 -6.46 -14.52
CA CYS A 23 -0.41 -6.75 -15.95
C CYS A 23 -0.01 -5.49 -16.73
N TRP A 24 1.11 -5.53 -17.44
CA TRP A 24 1.74 -4.33 -18.03
C TRP A 24 2.18 -4.54 -19.46
N GLU A 25 2.41 -3.44 -20.18
CA GLU A 25 3.07 -3.40 -21.49
C GLU A 25 2.29 -4.11 -22.61
N GLY A 26 1.36 -3.39 -23.24
CA GLY A 26 0.68 -3.81 -24.46
C GLY A 26 -0.21 -5.03 -24.31
N VAL A 27 -0.59 -5.39 -23.08
CA VAL A 27 -1.43 -6.56 -22.80
C VAL A 27 -2.87 -6.36 -23.26
N HIS A 28 -3.49 -7.40 -23.81
CA HIS A 28 -4.89 -7.33 -24.22
C HIS A 28 -5.68 -8.63 -24.06
N ASN A 29 -6.98 -8.54 -23.80
CA ASN A 29 -7.87 -9.69 -23.59
C ASN A 29 -7.40 -10.63 -22.47
N LEU A 30 -7.12 -10.08 -21.29
CA LEU A 30 -6.73 -10.85 -20.12
C LEU A 30 -7.89 -10.94 -19.13
N THR A 31 -8.12 -12.15 -18.59
CA THR A 31 -9.12 -12.39 -17.54
C THR A 31 -8.48 -13.19 -16.40
N TYR A 32 -8.65 -12.75 -15.15
CA TYR A 32 -8.06 -13.42 -13.97
C TYR A 32 -6.54 -13.63 -14.05
N CYS A 33 -5.79 -12.70 -14.65
CA CYS A 33 -4.34 -12.83 -14.83
C CYS A 33 -3.54 -12.03 -13.79
N PHE A 34 -2.37 -12.54 -13.42
CA PHE A 34 -1.45 -11.93 -12.45
C PHE A 34 -0.05 -11.80 -13.05
N GLN A 35 0.52 -10.60 -13.09
CA GLN A 35 1.90 -10.36 -13.53
C GLN A 35 2.17 -10.78 -15.00
N CYS A 36 1.17 -10.81 -15.87
CA CYS A 36 1.37 -11.05 -17.29
C CYS A 36 1.85 -9.77 -18.00
N THR A 37 2.90 -9.84 -18.81
CA THR A 37 3.48 -8.64 -19.46
C THR A 37 3.91 -8.86 -20.90
N LEU A 38 4.53 -7.83 -21.50
CA LEU A 38 5.20 -7.90 -22.81
C LEU A 38 4.26 -8.38 -23.93
N GLY A 39 3.12 -7.71 -24.10
CA GLY A 39 2.18 -8.00 -25.19
C GLY A 39 1.41 -9.31 -25.03
N THR A 40 1.40 -9.88 -23.82
CA THR A 40 0.60 -11.09 -23.54
C THR A 40 -0.85 -10.83 -23.85
N ASN A 41 -1.48 -11.78 -24.55
CA ASN A 41 -2.84 -11.63 -25.02
C ASN A 41 -3.67 -12.90 -24.94
N ASN A 42 -4.99 -12.74 -24.93
CA ASN A 42 -5.95 -13.86 -24.93
C ASN A 42 -5.57 -14.93 -23.88
N CYS A 43 -5.49 -14.51 -22.61
CA CYS A 43 -5.13 -15.42 -21.52
C CYS A 43 -6.19 -15.41 -20.41
N PHE A 44 -6.34 -16.57 -19.78
CA PHE A 44 -7.25 -16.80 -18.67
C PHE A 44 -6.50 -17.43 -17.49
N GLY A 45 -6.59 -16.83 -16.30
CA GLY A 45 -6.00 -17.44 -15.09
C GLY A 45 -4.47 -17.55 -15.11
N CYS A 46 -3.78 -16.78 -15.95
CA CYS A 46 -2.33 -16.92 -16.13
C CYS A 46 -1.54 -16.07 -15.11
N VAL A 47 -0.39 -16.58 -14.68
CA VAL A 47 0.52 -15.95 -13.74
C VAL A 47 1.91 -15.83 -14.37
N ALA A 48 2.50 -14.62 -14.39
CA ALA A 48 3.86 -14.37 -14.85
C ALA A 48 4.17 -14.83 -16.29
N VAL A 49 3.18 -14.78 -17.18
CA VAL A 49 3.36 -15.09 -18.61
C VAL A 49 3.85 -13.85 -19.36
N HIS A 50 4.85 -14.05 -20.22
CA HIS A 50 5.44 -13.01 -21.05
C HIS A 50 5.29 -13.37 -22.53
N ARG A 51 4.79 -12.45 -23.37
CA ARG A 51 4.52 -12.70 -24.80
C ARG A 51 3.67 -13.95 -25.05
N GLY A 52 2.79 -14.30 -24.10
CA GLY A 52 1.89 -15.45 -24.23
C GLY A 52 0.67 -15.12 -25.07
N GLU A 53 0.13 -16.13 -25.76
CA GLU A 53 -1.09 -16.02 -26.53
C GLU A 53 -1.86 -17.35 -26.45
N TYR A 54 -3.18 -17.26 -26.22
CA TYR A 54 -4.09 -18.40 -26.03
C TYR A 54 -3.64 -19.32 -24.88
N CYS A 55 -3.41 -18.75 -23.70
CA CYS A 55 -3.01 -19.50 -22.51
C CYS A 55 -4.13 -19.59 -21.48
N ILE A 56 -4.32 -20.78 -20.89
CA ILE A 56 -5.19 -21.00 -19.73
C ILE A 56 -4.34 -21.61 -18.63
N LEU A 57 -4.30 -21.00 -17.45
CA LEU A 57 -3.50 -21.44 -16.31
C LEU A 57 -2.03 -21.73 -16.71
N ASN A 58 -1.42 -20.78 -17.43
CA ASN A 58 -0.06 -20.84 -17.99
C ASN A 58 0.20 -21.88 -19.07
N LYS A 59 -0.79 -22.72 -19.42
CA LYS A 59 -0.65 -23.69 -20.51
C LYS A 59 -1.14 -23.07 -21.82
N LYS A 60 -0.34 -23.18 -22.87
CA LYS A 60 -0.69 -22.74 -24.23
C LYS A 60 -1.62 -23.75 -24.90
N TYR A 61 -2.60 -23.23 -25.64
CA TYR A 61 -3.57 -23.98 -26.43
C TYR A 61 -3.57 -23.49 -27.88
N SER A 62 -4.20 -24.24 -28.79
CA SER A 62 -4.62 -23.64 -30.06
C SER A 62 -5.69 -22.58 -29.81
N LYS A 63 -5.91 -21.72 -30.80
CA LYS A 63 -6.98 -20.71 -30.73
C LYS A 63 -8.34 -21.36 -30.56
N GLU A 64 -8.63 -22.41 -31.33
CA GLU A 64 -9.90 -23.13 -31.33
C GLU A 64 -10.15 -23.82 -29.99
N GLU A 65 -9.12 -24.46 -29.43
CA GLU A 65 -9.19 -25.07 -28.09
C GLU A 65 -9.43 -24.02 -27.01
N TYR A 66 -8.73 -22.88 -27.07
CA TYR A 66 -8.92 -21.77 -26.13
C TYR A 66 -10.35 -21.22 -26.19
N GLU A 67 -10.85 -20.98 -27.40
CA GLU A 67 -12.20 -20.44 -27.65
C GLU A 67 -13.31 -21.42 -27.22
N ASP A 68 -13.06 -22.74 -27.26
CA ASP A 68 -13.98 -23.77 -26.74
C ASP A 68 -13.91 -23.93 -25.21
N LEU A 69 -12.72 -23.84 -24.61
CA LEU A 69 -12.51 -24.06 -23.17
C LEU A 69 -12.94 -22.88 -22.31
N VAL A 70 -12.64 -21.64 -22.71
CA VAL A 70 -12.92 -20.44 -21.90
C VAL A 70 -14.40 -20.31 -21.53
N PRO A 71 -15.38 -20.47 -22.44
CA PRO A 71 -16.80 -20.43 -22.08
C PRO A 71 -17.19 -21.48 -21.04
N LYS A 72 -16.62 -22.70 -21.13
CA LYS A 72 -16.89 -23.79 -20.18
C LYS A 72 -16.36 -23.44 -18.79
N ILE A 73 -15.17 -22.83 -18.71
CA ILE A 73 -14.59 -22.33 -17.46
C ILE A 73 -15.48 -21.23 -16.86
N ILE A 74 -15.93 -20.28 -17.68
CA ILE A 74 -16.80 -19.19 -17.24
C ILE A 74 -18.13 -19.73 -16.70
N GLU A 75 -18.76 -20.69 -17.38
CA GLU A 75 -20.01 -21.30 -16.93
C GLU A 75 -19.83 -22.08 -15.62
N HIS A 76 -18.68 -22.72 -15.41
CA HIS A 76 -18.34 -23.32 -14.13
C HIS A 76 -18.19 -22.25 -13.04
N MET A 77 -17.41 -21.19 -13.29
CA MET A 77 -17.19 -20.10 -12.34
C MET A 77 -18.48 -19.35 -11.98
N LYS A 78 -19.45 -19.24 -12.89
CA LYS A 78 -20.78 -18.71 -12.58
C LYS A 78 -21.54 -19.59 -11.60
N LYS A 79 -21.44 -20.92 -11.75
CA LYS A 79 -22.09 -21.88 -10.84
C LYS A 79 -21.46 -21.89 -9.44
N THR A 80 -20.16 -21.63 -9.36
CA THR A 80 -19.43 -21.53 -8.08
C THR A 80 -19.47 -20.14 -7.46
N GLY A 81 -20.01 -19.14 -8.18
CA GLY A 81 -20.09 -17.75 -7.72
C GLY A 81 -18.77 -16.97 -7.80
N GLU A 82 -17.77 -17.52 -8.49
CA GLU A 82 -16.44 -16.90 -8.65
C GLU A 82 -16.38 -15.93 -9.84
N TRP A 83 -17.23 -16.15 -10.86
CA TRP A 83 -17.23 -15.30 -12.04
C TRP A 83 -17.76 -13.90 -11.72
N GLY A 84 -16.97 -12.88 -12.02
CA GLY A 84 -17.33 -11.49 -11.76
C GLY A 84 -16.70 -10.91 -10.49
N GLU A 85 -16.22 -11.77 -9.60
CA GLU A 85 -15.54 -11.36 -8.37
C GLU A 85 -14.05 -11.18 -8.59
N PHE A 86 -13.45 -10.21 -7.90
CA PHE A 86 -11.99 -10.06 -7.86
C PHE A 86 -11.35 -11.16 -7.01
N PHE A 87 -10.02 -11.29 -7.06
CA PHE A 87 -9.31 -12.27 -6.24
C PHE A 87 -9.65 -12.11 -4.75
N PRO A 88 -10.02 -13.20 -4.05
CA PRO A 88 -10.38 -13.11 -2.65
C PRO A 88 -9.17 -12.72 -1.80
N ALA A 89 -9.38 -11.93 -0.76
CA ALA A 89 -8.28 -11.49 0.10
C ALA A 89 -7.55 -12.66 0.80
N SER A 90 -8.21 -13.80 0.95
CA SER A 90 -7.64 -15.04 1.54
C SER A 90 -6.45 -15.60 0.73
N ILE A 91 -6.40 -15.37 -0.59
CA ILE A 91 -5.29 -15.81 -1.44
C ILE A 91 -4.20 -14.74 -1.60
N SER A 92 -4.32 -13.60 -0.90
CA SER A 92 -3.26 -12.60 -0.87
C SER A 92 -1.92 -13.22 -0.44
N PRO A 93 -0.81 -12.90 -1.13
CA PRO A 93 0.53 -13.33 -0.72
C PRO A 93 1.05 -12.58 0.50
N HIS A 94 0.37 -11.50 0.91
CA HIS A 94 0.75 -10.66 2.05
C HIS A 94 -0.33 -10.68 3.13
N ALA A 95 0.10 -10.71 4.39
CA ALA A 95 -0.76 -10.47 5.55
C ALA A 95 -1.17 -9.00 5.65
N TYR A 96 -2.27 -8.72 6.33
CA TYR A 96 -2.83 -7.38 6.44
C TYR A 96 -1.84 -6.36 7.02
N ASN A 97 -1.13 -6.76 8.09
CA ASN A 97 -0.13 -5.96 8.79
C ASN A 97 1.22 -5.85 8.06
N GLU A 98 1.41 -6.56 6.96
CA GLU A 98 2.56 -6.40 6.06
C GLU A 98 2.30 -5.36 4.96
N THR A 99 1.05 -4.94 4.79
CA THR A 99 0.65 -4.03 3.73
C THR A 99 0.35 -2.64 4.27
N SER A 100 0.32 -1.65 3.38
CA SER A 100 -0.15 -0.31 3.72
C SER A 100 -1.61 -0.27 4.18
N ALA A 101 -2.37 -1.37 4.07
CA ALA A 101 -3.76 -1.43 4.52
C ALA A 101 -3.88 -1.17 6.02
N LEU A 102 -3.10 -1.87 6.87
CA LEU A 102 -3.06 -1.61 8.33
C LEU A 102 -2.76 -0.16 8.63
N GLU A 103 -1.88 0.40 7.83
CA GLU A 103 -1.41 1.75 7.96
C GLU A 103 -2.55 2.77 7.69
N TYR A 104 -3.43 2.53 6.70
CA TYR A 104 -4.51 3.44 6.32
C TYR A 104 -5.85 3.13 7.00
N PHE A 105 -6.06 1.87 7.35
CA PHE A 105 -7.25 1.31 7.95
C PHE A 105 -6.78 0.45 9.13
N PRO A 106 -6.37 1.08 10.25
CA PRO A 106 -5.85 0.34 11.39
C PRO A 106 -6.92 -0.59 11.93
N LEU A 107 -6.57 -1.87 12.02
CA LEU A 107 -7.40 -2.93 12.60
C LEU A 107 -6.55 -3.69 13.61
N THR A 108 -7.18 -4.14 14.68
CA THR A 108 -6.63 -5.09 15.63
C THR A 108 -6.43 -6.46 14.97
N LYS A 109 -5.56 -7.29 15.55
CA LYS A 109 -5.34 -8.66 15.07
C LYS A 109 -6.64 -9.45 15.05
N GLU A 110 -7.47 -9.29 16.08
CA GLU A 110 -8.76 -9.95 16.24
C GLU A 110 -9.74 -9.54 15.14
N GLU A 111 -9.80 -8.24 14.82
CA GLU A 111 -10.64 -7.74 13.72
C GLU A 111 -10.18 -8.28 12.36
N VAL A 112 -8.87 -8.33 12.11
CA VAL A 112 -8.30 -8.88 10.86
C VAL A 112 -8.70 -10.36 10.70
N ILE A 113 -8.49 -11.16 11.74
CA ILE A 113 -8.81 -12.59 11.72
C ILE A 113 -10.31 -12.81 11.55
N SER A 114 -11.16 -12.03 12.24
CA SER A 114 -12.62 -12.12 12.11
C SER A 114 -13.13 -11.85 10.68
N ARG A 115 -12.37 -11.10 9.88
CA ARG A 115 -12.66 -10.78 8.48
C ARG A 115 -12.08 -11.79 7.50
N GLY A 116 -11.48 -12.89 7.97
CA GLY A 116 -10.83 -13.90 7.13
C GLY A 116 -9.53 -13.44 6.49
N LEU A 117 -8.92 -12.37 7.02
CA LEU A 117 -7.65 -11.83 6.55
C LEU A 117 -6.48 -12.43 7.33
N LYS A 118 -5.29 -12.48 6.71
CA LYS A 118 -4.08 -13.01 7.33
C LYS A 118 -3.41 -11.96 8.24
N TRP A 119 -2.84 -12.40 9.35
CA TRP A 119 -1.98 -11.61 10.23
C TRP A 119 -0.63 -12.29 10.37
N GLN A 120 0.46 -11.52 10.33
CA GLN A 120 1.84 -12.00 10.49
C GLN A 120 2.38 -11.61 11.86
N ASP A 121 2.62 -12.58 12.74
CA ASP A 121 3.19 -12.31 14.06
C ASP A 121 4.71 -12.11 14.00
N ASN A 122 5.39 -12.78 13.07
CA ASN A 122 6.86 -12.83 13.00
C ASN A 122 7.38 -11.93 11.88
N LEU A 123 7.14 -10.62 12.00
CA LEU A 123 7.75 -9.66 11.09
C LEU A 123 9.27 -9.64 11.30
N PRO A 124 10.07 -9.66 10.22
CA PRO A 124 11.53 -9.62 10.34
C PRO A 124 11.96 -8.34 11.04
N THR A 125 12.56 -8.48 12.22
CA THR A 125 13.08 -7.39 13.03
C THR A 125 14.29 -7.87 13.80
N THR A 126 15.25 -6.98 14.03
CA THR A 126 16.40 -7.21 14.91
C THR A 126 16.28 -6.29 16.13
N THR A 127 16.64 -6.78 17.30
CA THR A 127 16.62 -6.07 18.58
C THR A 127 17.76 -6.58 19.45
N GLY A 128 18.40 -5.72 20.25
CA GLY A 128 19.45 -6.12 21.19
C GLY A 128 20.83 -6.37 20.56
N GLU A 129 21.00 -6.04 19.28
CA GLU A 129 22.26 -6.16 18.55
C GLU A 129 22.94 -4.79 18.32
N GLU A 130 22.58 -3.78 19.14
CA GLU A 130 23.22 -2.46 19.09
C GLU A 130 24.68 -2.52 19.51
N THR A 131 25.52 -1.77 18.78
CA THR A 131 26.96 -1.72 19.03
C THR A 131 27.39 -0.44 19.76
N VAL A 132 26.47 0.53 19.87
CA VAL A 132 26.69 1.82 20.51
C VAL A 132 25.45 2.26 21.29
N SER A 133 25.68 2.91 22.43
CA SER A 133 24.61 3.52 23.24
C SER A 133 24.32 4.95 22.80
N TRP A 134 23.07 5.38 22.89
CA TRP A 134 22.67 6.77 22.64
C TRP A 134 23.33 7.78 23.59
N ASN A 135 23.83 7.33 24.74
CA ASN A 135 24.57 8.19 25.67
C ASN A 135 25.98 8.52 25.16
N ASP A 136 26.54 7.69 24.29
CA ASP A 136 27.90 7.86 23.74
C ASP A 136 27.90 8.64 22.42
N ILE A 137 26.71 8.92 21.87
CA ILE A 137 26.55 9.65 20.60
C ILE A 137 26.28 11.12 20.90
N PRO A 138 27.11 12.05 20.37
CA PRO A 138 26.85 13.48 20.49
C PRO A 138 25.49 13.88 19.91
N TYR A 139 24.78 14.78 20.60
CA TYR A 139 23.55 15.36 20.08
C TYR A 139 23.82 16.30 18.90
N ASP A 140 24.93 17.03 18.95
CA ASP A 140 25.33 17.95 17.89
C ASP A 140 25.85 17.18 16.67
N ILE A 141 25.19 17.36 15.52
CA ILE A 141 25.51 16.67 14.27
C ILE A 141 26.91 16.99 13.75
N ASP A 142 27.46 18.16 14.09
CA ASP A 142 28.81 18.54 13.69
C ASP A 142 29.88 17.73 14.45
N GLN A 143 29.53 17.18 15.61
CA GLN A 143 30.39 16.30 16.41
C GLN A 143 30.25 14.82 16.03
N VAL A 144 29.22 14.46 15.26
CA VAL A 144 29.01 13.07 14.80
C VAL A 144 29.96 12.75 13.63
N THR A 145 30.82 11.76 13.84
CA THR A 145 31.79 11.28 12.85
C THR A 145 31.17 10.26 11.88
N GLU A 146 31.84 9.99 10.76
CA GLU A 146 31.36 9.02 9.77
C GLU A 146 31.28 7.58 10.32
N SER A 147 32.05 7.26 11.37
CA SER A 147 32.05 5.94 12.02
C SER A 147 30.67 5.49 12.51
N ILE A 148 29.75 6.42 12.77
CA ILE A 148 28.36 6.11 13.11
C ILE A 148 27.65 5.26 12.04
N CYS A 149 28.12 5.28 10.79
CA CYS A 149 27.52 4.52 9.69
C CYS A 149 27.84 3.02 9.77
N ASP A 150 28.88 2.66 10.53
CA ASP A 150 29.30 1.27 10.76
C ASP A 150 28.63 0.67 12.01
N GLU A 151 28.06 1.52 12.86
CA GLU A 151 27.39 1.15 14.10
C GLU A 151 25.93 0.68 13.87
N VAL A 152 25.45 -0.16 14.79
CA VAL A 152 24.05 -0.55 14.91
C VAL A 152 23.42 0.25 16.04
N LEU A 153 22.39 1.03 15.71
CA LEU A 153 21.62 1.85 16.64
C LEU A 153 20.38 1.11 17.12
N ALA A 154 19.91 1.37 18.34
CA ALA A 154 18.62 0.89 18.85
C ALA A 154 17.58 2.01 18.84
N CYS A 155 16.36 1.73 18.35
CA CYS A 155 15.27 2.70 18.37
C CYS A 155 14.77 2.91 19.80
N GLU A 156 14.81 4.14 20.33
CA GLU A 156 14.37 4.44 21.71
C GLU A 156 12.93 4.05 22.01
N ARG A 157 12.04 4.01 21.00
CA ARG A 157 10.62 3.68 21.17
C ARG A 157 10.33 2.17 21.12
N THR A 158 11.08 1.41 20.32
CA THR A 158 10.71 0.02 19.98
C THR A 158 11.83 -0.99 20.24
N GLY A 159 13.05 -0.54 20.55
CA GLY A 159 14.24 -1.38 20.65
C GLY A 159 14.74 -1.93 19.30
N LYS A 160 14.03 -1.69 18.19
CA LYS A 160 14.42 -2.19 16.87
C LYS A 160 15.76 -1.60 16.45
N ASN A 161 16.64 -2.46 15.98
CA ASN A 161 17.93 -2.03 15.48
C ASN A 161 17.82 -1.43 14.07
N TYR A 162 18.64 -0.41 13.80
CA TYR A 162 18.75 0.23 12.49
C TYR A 162 20.13 0.85 12.31
N ARG A 163 20.44 1.29 11.08
CA ARG A 163 21.69 1.97 10.74
C ARG A 163 21.42 3.30 10.07
N ILE A 164 22.39 4.19 10.13
CA ILE A 164 22.43 5.43 9.35
C ILE A 164 23.34 5.20 8.14
N THR A 165 22.83 5.45 6.94
CA THR A 165 23.64 5.41 5.73
C THR A 165 24.50 6.67 5.61
N LYS A 166 25.60 6.59 4.84
CA LYS A 166 26.45 7.76 4.57
C LYS A 166 25.65 8.92 3.96
N GLN A 167 24.71 8.61 3.07
CA GLN A 167 23.83 9.59 2.43
C GLN A 167 22.91 10.28 3.44
N GLU A 168 22.36 9.53 4.40
CA GLU A 168 21.56 10.10 5.50
C GLU A 168 22.42 11.00 6.40
N LEU A 169 23.65 10.59 6.75
CA LEU A 169 24.54 11.42 7.56
C LEU A 169 24.89 12.75 6.86
N VAL A 170 25.18 12.72 5.57
CA VAL A 170 25.40 13.93 4.76
C VAL A 170 24.19 14.85 4.81
N PHE A 171 22.99 14.29 4.63
CA PHE A 171 21.75 15.04 4.71
C PHE A 171 21.57 15.70 6.09
N TYR A 172 21.78 14.96 7.19
CA TYR A 172 21.67 15.49 8.55
C TYR A 172 22.66 16.63 8.81
N LYS A 173 23.91 16.51 8.35
CA LYS A 173 24.92 17.57 8.46
C LYS A 173 24.53 18.83 7.69
N GLN A 174 24.12 18.68 6.43
CA GLN A 174 23.70 19.81 5.59
C GLN A 174 22.51 20.57 6.17
N MET A 175 21.55 19.83 6.73
CA MET A 175 20.35 20.39 7.34
C MET A 175 20.55 20.86 8.78
N ARG A 176 21.74 20.63 9.37
CA ARG A 176 22.05 20.87 10.79
C ARG A 176 21.05 20.20 11.72
N LEU A 177 20.71 18.95 11.43
CA LEU A 177 19.77 18.15 12.21
C LEU A 177 20.52 17.04 12.97
N PRO A 178 20.16 16.77 14.23
CA PRO A 178 20.69 15.60 14.93
C PRO A 178 20.29 14.32 14.18
N ILE A 179 21.11 13.27 14.29
CA ILE A 179 20.72 11.96 13.78
C ILE A 179 19.49 11.46 14.55
N PRO A 180 18.57 10.74 13.89
CA PRO A 180 17.33 10.29 14.50
C PRO A 180 17.59 9.22 15.56
N ARG A 181 16.90 9.34 16.71
CA ARG A 181 16.91 8.33 17.79
C ARG A 181 15.86 7.23 17.65
N ILE A 182 14.96 7.39 16.69
CA ILE A 182 13.93 6.43 16.34
C ILE A 182 14.08 6.00 14.88
N HIS A 183 13.83 4.72 14.62
CA HIS A 183 14.04 4.15 13.30
C HIS A 183 13.07 4.72 12.25
N TYR A 184 13.38 4.53 10.97
CA TYR A 184 12.68 5.17 9.85
C TYR A 184 11.17 4.90 9.84
N TYR A 185 10.73 3.70 10.23
CA TYR A 185 9.31 3.35 10.17
C TYR A 185 8.50 4.09 11.24
N GLU A 186 8.98 4.21 12.48
CA GLU A 186 8.33 5.04 13.50
C GLU A 186 8.24 6.51 13.07
N ARG A 187 9.29 7.04 12.44
CA ARG A 187 9.26 8.42 11.90
C ARG A 187 8.24 8.58 10.77
N HIS A 188 8.10 7.54 9.93
CA HIS A 188 7.07 7.49 8.90
C HIS A 188 5.67 7.46 9.52
N LEU A 189 5.45 6.68 10.59
CA LEU A 189 4.19 6.65 11.34
C LEU A 189 3.88 8.00 12.00
N ASP A 190 4.87 8.64 12.62
CA ASP A 190 4.71 9.98 13.21
C ASP A 190 4.30 11.00 12.15
N LYS A 191 5.02 11.03 11.00
CA LYS A 191 4.70 11.90 9.87
C LYS A 191 3.31 11.62 9.31
N LYS A 192 2.90 10.36 9.28
CA LYS A 192 1.57 9.96 8.83
C LYS A 192 0.49 10.43 9.80
N GLY A 193 0.75 10.39 11.11
CA GLY A 193 -0.15 10.88 12.15
C GLY A 193 -0.48 12.38 12.04
N LEU A 194 0.37 13.15 11.36
CA LEU A 194 0.11 14.57 11.04
C LEU A 194 -0.92 14.77 9.93
N ARG A 195 -1.32 13.70 9.22
CA ARG A 195 -2.30 13.76 8.13
C ARG A 195 -3.70 13.46 8.66
N ASN A 196 -4.68 14.10 8.03
CA ASN A 196 -6.06 13.71 8.24
C ASN A 196 -6.27 12.25 7.79
N PRO A 197 -6.99 11.46 8.58
CA PRO A 197 -7.26 10.06 8.26
C PRO A 197 -8.20 9.95 7.06
N ARG A 198 -8.22 8.78 6.42
CA ARG A 198 -9.13 8.46 5.31
C ARG A 198 -10.53 8.08 5.80
N LYS A 199 -11.09 8.93 6.67
CA LYS A 199 -12.41 8.80 7.26
C LYS A 199 -13.08 10.15 7.21
N LEU A 200 -14.34 10.18 6.80
CA LEU A 200 -15.17 11.37 6.87
C LEU A 200 -16.14 11.23 8.03
N TRP A 201 -16.29 12.31 8.77
CA TRP A 201 -17.27 12.45 9.84
C TRP A 201 -18.33 13.46 9.41
N LYS A 202 -19.55 13.23 9.89
CA LYS A 202 -20.58 14.26 9.92
C LYS A 202 -20.23 15.26 11.03
N ARG A 203 -20.14 16.54 10.67
CA ARG A 203 -20.03 17.68 11.59
C ARG A 203 -21.03 18.77 11.16
N SER A 204 -21.32 19.69 12.06
CA SER A 204 -22.00 20.94 11.70
C SER A 204 -20.97 22.03 11.43
N CYS A 205 -21.22 22.88 10.44
CA CYS A 205 -20.42 24.07 10.19
C CYS A 205 -20.43 24.96 11.43
N ASP A 206 -19.25 25.34 11.93
CA ASP A 206 -19.11 26.15 13.15
C ASP A 206 -19.66 27.60 13.01
N LYS A 207 -20.07 28.03 11.81
CA LYS A 207 -20.61 29.37 11.54
C LYS A 207 -22.11 29.42 11.22
N CYS A 208 -22.61 28.45 10.45
CA CYS A 208 -24.00 28.44 9.98
C CYS A 208 -24.76 27.15 10.31
N GLU A 209 -24.15 26.24 11.07
CA GLU A 209 -24.72 24.97 11.55
C GLU A 209 -25.11 23.96 10.47
N ALA A 210 -24.90 24.26 9.19
CA ALA A 210 -25.16 23.33 8.08
C ALA A 210 -24.39 22.00 8.25
N GLU A 211 -25.04 20.86 7.92
CA GLU A 211 -24.40 19.54 7.93
C GLU A 211 -23.30 19.49 6.86
N ILE A 212 -22.10 19.05 7.25
CA ILE A 212 -20.95 18.87 6.38
C ILE A 212 -20.26 17.54 6.63
N MET A 213 -19.56 17.04 5.60
CA MET A 213 -18.66 15.90 5.70
C MET A 213 -17.22 16.41 5.73
N THR A 214 -16.46 16.02 6.74
CA THR A 214 -15.08 16.51 6.94
C THR A 214 -14.17 15.42 7.49
N ALA A 215 -12.87 15.55 7.23
CA ALA A 215 -11.84 14.64 7.75
C ALA A 215 -11.35 15.04 9.17
N TYR A 216 -11.93 16.08 9.76
CA TYR A 216 -11.73 16.43 11.17
C TYR A 216 -12.81 15.75 12.00
N SER A 217 -12.42 14.96 13.01
CA SER A 217 -13.42 14.34 13.90
C SER A 217 -14.15 15.39 14.74
N PRO A 218 -15.35 15.11 15.27
CA PRO A 218 -16.04 16.05 16.16
C PRO A 218 -15.27 16.36 17.46
N ASP A 219 -14.38 15.45 17.87
CA ASP A 219 -13.58 15.56 19.11
C ASP A 219 -12.36 16.47 18.95
N LYS A 220 -12.12 16.96 17.73
CA LYS A 220 -10.99 17.82 17.36
C LYS A 220 -11.33 19.29 17.58
N PRO A 221 -10.47 20.08 18.27
CA PRO A 221 -10.76 21.48 18.63
C PRO A 221 -10.77 22.46 17.43
N GLU A 222 -10.35 22.01 16.25
CA GLU A 222 -10.29 22.82 15.04
C GLU A 222 -11.68 23.27 14.58
N ILE A 223 -11.77 24.54 14.20
CA ILE A 223 -12.96 25.16 13.59
C ILE A 223 -13.09 24.68 12.15
N VAL A 224 -14.27 24.20 11.77
CA VAL A 224 -14.56 23.68 10.43
C VAL A 224 -15.77 24.41 9.84
N TYR A 225 -15.54 25.11 8.74
CA TYR A 225 -16.59 25.78 7.99
C TYR A 225 -17.02 24.98 6.76
N CYS A 226 -18.28 25.15 6.36
CA CYS A 226 -18.72 24.75 5.03
C CYS A 226 -18.04 25.62 3.97
N GLU A 227 -17.94 25.11 2.74
CA GLU A 227 -17.27 25.78 1.63
C GLU A 227 -17.74 27.25 1.44
N PRO A 228 -19.05 27.59 1.43
CA PRO A 228 -19.49 28.98 1.36
C PRO A 228 -19.01 29.87 2.52
N CYS A 229 -19.06 29.36 3.76
CA CYS A 229 -18.61 30.12 4.94
C CYS A 229 -17.09 30.32 4.95
N TYR A 230 -16.33 29.30 4.53
CA TYR A 230 -14.88 29.41 4.35
C TYR A 230 -14.55 30.47 3.30
N HIS A 231 -15.22 30.45 2.15
CA HIS A 231 -14.96 31.43 1.10
C HIS A 231 -15.22 32.86 1.56
N LYS A 232 -16.35 33.09 2.24
CA LYS A 232 -16.68 34.40 2.80
C LYS A 232 -15.67 34.86 3.87
N GLU A 233 -15.14 33.94 4.66
CA GLU A 233 -14.16 34.28 5.70
C GLU A 233 -12.77 34.60 5.12
N VAL A 234 -12.33 33.81 4.14
CA VAL A 234 -10.95 33.90 3.61
C VAL A 234 -10.83 34.89 2.45
N TYR A 235 -11.88 35.03 1.63
CA TYR A 235 -11.83 35.83 0.40
C TYR A 235 -12.77 37.04 0.38
N GLY A 236 -13.74 37.12 1.30
CA GLY A 236 -14.72 38.22 1.39
C GLY A 236 -16.00 37.96 0.61
#